data_AF-A0A842VDB5-F1
#
_entry.id   AF-A0A842VDB5-F1
#
_cell.length_a   1.000
_cell.length_b   1.000
_cell.length_c   1.000
_cell.angle_alpha   90.00
_cell.angle_beta   90.00
_cell.angle_gamma   90.00
#
_symmetry.space_group_name_H-M   'P 1'
#
loop_
_entity.id
_entity.type
_entity.pdbx_description
1 polymer ?
#
loop_
_entity_poly.entity_id
_entity_poly.type
_entity_poly.pdbx_seq_one_letter_code
_entity_poly.pdbx_strand_id
1 'polypeptide(L)' 'MDKEEWDLDKFIKFYNKIAHDAAGWMYEENRSNQELKEEYEQSADDSIQEFAKNLLYYEQRH' A
#
# COMPACT_ATOMS: atom_id res chain seq x y z
N MET A 1 -9.65 6.95 16.22
CA MET A 1 -10.15 6.70 14.87
C MET A 1 -10.12 5.20 14.71
N ASP A 2 -11.18 4.61 14.18
CA ASP A 2 -11.16 3.18 13.85
C ASP A 2 -10.36 3.02 12.55
N LYS A 3 -9.45 2.05 12.54
CA LYS A 3 -8.64 1.71 11.37
C LYS A 3 -9.56 1.24 10.24
N GLU A 4 -9.28 1.69 9.02
CA GLU A 4 -10.03 1.29 7.83
C GLU A 4 -10.00 -0.24 7.65
N GLU A 5 -11.10 -0.84 7.20
CA GLU A 5 -11.14 -2.27 6.90
C GLU A 5 -10.30 -2.58 5.66
N TRP A 6 -9.47 -3.64 5.73
CA TRP A 6 -8.60 -4.03 4.62
C TRP A 6 -9.36 -4.34 3.33
N ASP A 7 -8.95 -3.70 2.24
CA ASP A 7 -9.48 -3.89 0.89
C ASP A 7 -8.31 -3.89 -0.10
N LEU A 8 -8.04 -5.06 -0.67
CA LEU A 8 -6.94 -5.26 -1.62
C LEU A 8 -7.10 -4.45 -2.91
N ASP A 9 -8.32 -4.39 -3.46
CA ASP A 9 -8.57 -3.68 -4.72
C ASP A 9 -8.34 -2.18 -4.52
N LYS A 10 -8.77 -1.66 -3.37
CA LYS A 10 -8.53 -0.27 -2.97
C LYS A 10 -7.04 0.00 -2.77
N PHE A 11 -6.33 -0.92 -2.12
CA PHE A 11 -4.87 -0.84 -1.96
C PHE A 11 -4.17 -0.79 -3.31
N ILE A 12 -4.40 -1.75 -4.20
CA ILE A 12 -3.78 -1.83 -5.53
C ILE A 12 -4.03 -0.55 -6.31
N LYS A 13 -5.26 -0.01 -6.25
CA LYS A 13 -5.61 1.24 -6.93
C LYS A 13 -4.83 2.44 -6.40
N PHE A 14 -4.70 2.60 -5.08
CA PHE A 14 -3.92 3.70 -4.50
C PHE A 14 -2.44 3.52 -4.75
N TYR A 15 -1.91 2.33 -4.47
CA TYR A 15 -0.50 2.01 -4.64
C TYR A 15 -0.05 2.28 -6.08
N ASN A 16 -0.76 1.75 -7.09
CA ASN A 16 -0.44 2.01 -8.50
C ASN A 16 -0.59 3.48 -8.89
N LYS A 17 -1.59 4.18 -8.36
CA LYS A 17 -1.75 5.61 -8.63
C LYS A 17 -0.54 6.39 -8.11
N ILE A 18 -0.12 6.13 -6.87
CA ILE A 18 1.02 6.82 -6.24
C ILE A 18 2.32 6.45 -6.95
N ALA A 19 2.53 5.17 -7.28
CA ALA A 19 3.69 4.70 -8.03
C ALA A 19 3.77 5.35 -9.42
N HIS A 20 2.64 5.42 -10.13
CA HIS A 20 2.56 6.08 -11.44
C HIS A 20 2.84 7.58 -11.34
N ASP A 21 2.27 8.27 -10.35
CA ASP A 21 2.51 9.71 -10.13
C ASP A 21 3.98 10.00 -9.75
N ALA A 22 4.64 9.09 -9.02
CA ALA A 22 6.01 9.27 -8.55
C ALA A 22 7.09 8.91 -9.59
N ALA A 23 6.91 7.80 -10.32
CA ALA A 23 7.95 7.23 -11.19
C ALA A 23 7.47 6.93 -12.63
N GLY A 24 6.19 7.17 -12.93
CA GLY A 24 5.60 6.95 -14.25
C GLY A 24 5.32 5.48 -14.60
N TRP A 25 5.66 4.52 -13.73
CA TRP A 25 5.54 3.07 -13.99
C TRP A 25 4.51 2.42 -13.06
N MET A 26 3.90 1.33 -13.52
CA MET A 26 3.07 0.45 -12.69
C MET A 26 3.97 -0.57 -12.00
N TYR A 27 3.88 -0.67 -10.69
CA TYR A 27 4.62 -1.67 -9.93
C TYR A 27 3.75 -2.93 -9.80
N GLU A 28 4.31 -4.07 -10.15
CA GLU A 28 3.68 -5.37 -9.89
C GLU A 28 4.01 -5.79 -8.46
N GLU A 29 3.04 -5.61 -7.58
CA GLU A 29 3.10 -6.08 -6.19
C GLU A 29 3.16 -7.61 -6.17
N ASN A 30 4.31 -8.16 -5.77
CA ASN A 30 4.57 -9.61 -5.77
C ASN A 30 4.12 -10.29 -4.47
N ARG A 31 3.74 -9.52 -3.44
CA ARG A 31 3.24 -10.06 -2.18
C ARG A 31 1.84 -10.63 -2.33
N SER A 32 1.55 -11.66 -1.54
CA SER A 32 0.19 -12.18 -1.41
C SER A 32 -0.71 -11.17 -0.70
N ASN A 33 -2.02 -11.25 -0.97
CA ASN A 33 -3.03 -10.48 -0.23
C ASN A 33 -2.91 -10.65 1.29
N GLN A 34 -2.53 -11.85 1.74
CA GLN A 34 -2.39 -12.13 3.17
C GLN A 34 -1.20 -11.39 3.77
N GLU A 35 -0.05 -11.38 3.10
CA GLU A 35 1.12 -10.62 3.55
C GLU A 35 0.82 -9.11 3.64
N LEU A 36 0.20 -8.55 2.59
CA LEU A 36 -0.19 -7.14 2.57
C LEU A 36 -1.19 -6.78 3.68
N LYS A 37 -2.14 -7.68 3.94
CA LYS A 37 -3.11 -7.52 5.03
C LYS A 37 -2.42 -7.54 6.39
N GLU A 38 -1.53 -8.50 6.62
CA GLU A 38 -0.81 -8.63 7.90
C GLU A 38 0.09 -7.41 8.15
N GLU A 39 0.80 -6.94 7.13
CA GLU A 39 1.58 -5.70 7.19
C GLU A 39 0.68 -4.49 7.49
N TYR A 40 -0.46 -4.38 6.81
CA TYR A 40 -1.42 -3.32 7.07
C TYR A 40 -1.92 -3.39 8.50
N GLU A 41 -2.37 -4.55 9.00
CA GLU A 41 -2.88 -4.71 10.37
C GLU A 41 -1.82 -4.36 11.43
N GLN A 42 -0.55 -4.68 11.17
CA GLN A 42 0.58 -4.38 12.06
C GLN A 42 1.09 -2.94 11.96
N SER A 43 0.79 -2.23 10.87
CA SER A 43 1.24 -0.85 10.67
C SER A 43 0.51 0.12 11.59
N ALA A 44 1.11 1.29 11.80
CA ALA A 44 0.47 2.41 12.49
C ALA A 44 -0.47 3.21 11.56
N ASP A 45 -0.70 2.75 10.33
CA ASP A 45 -1.54 3.45 9.37
C ASP A 45 -3.01 3.24 9.68
N ASP A 46 -3.77 4.34 9.69
CA ASP A 46 -5.21 4.30 9.93
C ASP A 46 -6.00 4.08 8.62
N SER A 47 -5.37 4.28 7.45
CA SER A 47 -5.99 4.15 6.14
C SER A 47 -5.15 3.36 5.14
N ILE A 48 -5.81 2.71 4.18
CA ILE A 48 -5.18 1.96 3.09
C ILE A 48 -4.35 2.90 2.20
N GLN A 49 -4.79 4.14 2.05
CA GLN A 49 -4.06 5.14 1.27
C GLN A 49 -2.73 5.52 1.94
N GLU A 50 -2.70 5.70 3.26
CA GLU A 50 -1.47 5.97 4.00
C GLU A 50 -0.53 4.78 3.97
N PHE A 51 -1.06 3.57 4.18
CA PHE A 51 -0.29 2.34 4.05
C PHE A 51 0.36 2.20 2.66
N ALA A 52 -0.43 2.34 1.58
CA ALA A 52 0.09 2.29 0.21
C ALA A 52 1.19 3.33 -0.06
N LYS A 53 1.04 4.54 0.49
CA LYS A 53 2.03 5.61 0.38
C LYS A 53 3.31 5.26 1.13
N ASN A 54 3.20 4.87 2.40
CA ASN A 54 4.34 4.57 3.26
C ASN A 54 5.12 3.35 2.76
N LEU A 55 4.40 2.35 2.26
CA LEU A 55 4.99 1.15 1.68
C LEU A 55 5.82 1.46 0.42
N LEU A 56 5.28 2.27 -0.49
CA LEU A 56 6.03 2.73 -1.67
C LEU A 56 7.28 3.54 -1.27
N TYR A 57 7.19 4.41 -0.26
CA TYR A 57 8.36 5.16 0.23
C TYR A 57 9.44 4.26 0.83
N TYR A 58 9.03 3.19 1.52
CA TYR A 58 9.95 2.21 2.09
C TYR A 58 10.72 1.48 0.98
N GLU A 59 10.01 1.05 -0.06
CA GLU A 59 10.60 0.33 -1.20
C GLU A 59 11.49 1.19 -2.10
N GLN A 60 11.25 2.50 -2.19
CA GLN A 60 12.16 3.40 -2.93
C GLN A 60 13.49 3.69 -2.21
N ARG A 61 13.59 3.36 -0.92
CA ARG A 61 14.78 3.63 -0.09
C ARG A 61 15.69 2.43 0.13
N HIS A 62 15.26 1.23 -0.27
CA HIS A 62 16.00 -0.02 -0.15
C HIS A 62 16.27 -0.63 -1.52
#